data_AF-A0A067NU48-F1
#
_entry.id   AF-A0A067NU48-F1
#
_cell.length_a   1.000
_cell.length_b   1.000
_cell.length_c   1.000
_cell.angle_alpha   90.00
_cell.angle_beta   90.00
_cell.angle_gamma   90.00
#
_symmetry.space_group_name_H-M   'P 1'
#
loop_
_entity.id
_entity.type
_entity.pdbx_description
1 polymer ?
#
loop_
_entity_poly.entity_id
_entity_poly.type
_entity_poly.pdbx_seq_one_letter_code
_entity_poly.pdbx_strand_id
1 'polypeptide(L)'
;MDKGKKYFVREREEIVYASADVDRVSHMAGPGDVNAGKAWRTVRRPSDMNEYSKQIKEYRTQEKGKAYGKVFVKVLGVKNIHLPLPEQPTAMTCTLNNGIHYVTTPDCKLAQDCRIEQEFELIEHSKLEFTLTIQIRQDPHVKALFKSIFPAAPPLAPVLPSPPPIVQQSSSRGGVLGFFHHSPKKQKDKKRSPPLPPPSQPTPQLQPIQRLNENLARYLKSDGTLARAFISFKDVAPRCDTRIFETSYPLIGQRLELGNKHSTVQVGDIVLQIFRLPPLPGVPQDQLPQSLDECHRGLRYINWHKITYFEGILTQNGGDCSSWRRRQFRVIGGHLVAFNDITKKATATIDLKRAVAIEDDQDTRNGPHSPQSDFDMLGGVERSFRLKFPGDEEIVFFADTDDEKSRWLEVLRALVGHIPPHPLWAELLWQRQEELSKNMNARA
;
A
#
# COMPACT_ATOMS: atom_id res chain seq x y z
N MET A 1 8.12 36.11 2.54
CA MET A 1 9.31 35.66 1.77
C MET A 1 9.45 34.17 1.97
N ASP A 2 9.24 33.47 0.88
CA ASP A 2 8.90 32.07 0.76
C ASP A 2 10.14 31.18 0.92
N LYS A 3 10.12 30.22 1.85
CA LYS A 3 11.17 29.19 1.97
C LYS A 3 10.59 27.89 1.44
N GLY A 4 10.71 27.71 0.13
CA GLY A 4 10.33 26.50 -0.59
C GLY A 4 10.99 25.27 0.03
N LYS A 5 10.15 24.36 0.55
CA LYS A 5 10.59 23.01 0.93
C LYS A 5 10.90 22.26 -0.37
N LYS A 6 12.19 22.07 -0.62
CA LYS A 6 12.74 21.26 -1.70
C LYS A 6 12.29 19.82 -1.49
N TYR A 7 11.37 19.34 -2.33
CA TYR A 7 10.99 17.93 -2.38
C TYR A 7 12.22 17.14 -2.84
N PHE A 8 12.77 16.30 -1.96
CA PHE A 8 13.71 15.27 -2.38
C PHE A 8 12.87 14.09 -2.90
N VAL A 9 12.52 14.16 -4.19
CA VAL A 9 12.24 12.94 -4.95
C VAL A 9 13.59 12.25 -5.06
N ARG A 10 13.77 11.16 -4.33
CA ARG A 10 14.92 10.28 -4.53
C ARG A 10 14.64 9.50 -5.82
N GLU A 11 14.91 10.13 -6.96
CA GLU A 11 15.07 9.39 -8.22
C GLU A 11 16.20 8.38 -7.97
N ARG A 12 15.84 7.10 -7.87
CA ARG A 12 16.81 6.03 -8.04
C ARG A 12 17.12 5.97 -9.53
N GLU A 13 18.13 6.74 -9.95
CA GLU A 13 18.99 6.25 -11.00
C GLU A 13 19.79 5.06 -10.48
N GLU A 14 20.02 4.11 -11.38
CA GLU A 14 20.77 2.87 -11.19
C GLU A 14 20.01 1.70 -10.54
N ILE A 15 19.17 1.11 -11.40
CA ILE A 15 19.13 -0.34 -11.65
C ILE A 15 20.44 -1.01 -11.20
N VAL A 16 20.38 -1.85 -10.17
CA VAL A 16 21.44 -2.82 -9.90
C VAL A 16 21.39 -3.84 -11.03
N TYR A 17 22.13 -3.56 -12.10
CA TYR A 17 22.52 -4.59 -13.04
C TYR A 17 23.27 -5.65 -12.25
N ALA A 18 22.88 -6.90 -12.38
CA ALA A 18 23.74 -8.00 -11.99
C ALA A 18 24.99 -7.91 -12.87
N SER A 19 26.04 -7.24 -12.36
CA SER A 19 27.39 -7.14 -12.93
C SER A 19 27.40 -7.10 -14.46
N ALA A 20 26.96 -5.99 -15.04
CA ALA A 20 27.48 -5.58 -16.35
C ALA A 20 28.78 -4.81 -16.09
N ASP A 21 29.80 -5.52 -15.61
CA ASP A 21 31.16 -4.99 -15.67
C ASP A 21 31.52 -4.89 -17.16
N VAL A 22 31.62 -3.65 -17.63
CA VAL A 22 32.28 -3.28 -18.89
C VAL A 22 33.80 -3.33 -18.68
N ASP A 23 34.29 -4.25 -17.84
CA ASP A 23 35.69 -4.50 -17.65
C ASP A 23 36.06 -5.91 -18.12
N ARG A 24 37.00 -5.91 -19.04
CA ARG A 24 37.66 -7.06 -19.63
C ARG A 24 38.05 -8.06 -18.54
N VAL A 25 37.57 -9.28 -18.70
CA VAL A 25 38.08 -10.50 -18.04
C VAL A 25 38.12 -10.42 -16.51
N SER A 26 36.99 -10.68 -15.86
CA SER A 26 36.98 -11.02 -14.43
C SER A 26 37.55 -12.42 -14.25
N HIS A 27 38.87 -12.49 -14.05
CA HIS A 27 39.57 -13.67 -13.56
C HIS A 27 39.14 -13.92 -12.11
N MET A 28 38.10 -14.73 -11.91
CA MET A 28 37.90 -15.71 -10.82
C MET A 28 36.44 -16.20 -10.80
N ALA A 29 35.94 -16.69 -11.95
CA ALA A 29 34.85 -17.65 -11.92
C ALA A 29 35.49 -19.04 -11.70
N GLY A 30 34.97 -19.82 -10.76
CA GLY A 30 35.51 -21.13 -10.40
C GLY A 30 35.71 -22.07 -11.61
N PRO A 31 36.48 -23.16 -11.45
CA PRO A 31 36.90 -24.01 -12.56
C PRO A 31 35.69 -24.56 -13.33
N GLY A 32 35.50 -24.07 -14.56
CA GLY A 32 34.50 -24.58 -15.51
C GLY A 32 33.46 -23.59 -16.06
N ASP A 33 33.43 -22.32 -15.62
CA ASP A 33 32.44 -21.33 -16.12
C ASP A 33 32.97 -20.53 -17.33
N VAL A 34 33.22 -21.22 -18.44
CA VAL A 34 33.74 -20.63 -19.70
C VAL A 34 32.75 -19.70 -20.43
N ASN A 35 31.51 -19.58 -19.93
CA ASN A 35 30.46 -18.75 -20.53
C ASN A 35 29.97 -17.64 -19.59
N ALA A 36 30.69 -17.36 -18.50
CA ALA A 36 30.40 -16.21 -17.65
C ALA A 36 30.43 -14.93 -18.51
N GLY A 37 29.31 -14.20 -18.52
CA GLY A 37 29.19 -12.98 -19.33
C GLY A 37 28.75 -13.17 -20.78
N LYS A 38 28.39 -14.37 -21.26
CA LYS A 38 27.73 -14.54 -22.58
C LYS A 38 26.21 -14.38 -22.52
N ALA A 39 25.60 -13.96 -23.63
CA ALA A 39 24.16 -13.77 -23.73
C ALA A 39 23.37 -15.10 -23.79
N TRP A 40 24.06 -16.24 -23.90
CA TRP A 40 23.45 -17.57 -23.87
C TRP A 40 24.21 -18.49 -22.93
N ARG A 41 23.48 -19.46 -22.37
CA ARG A 41 24.02 -20.47 -21.44
C ARG A 41 23.43 -21.84 -21.74
N THR A 42 24.26 -22.88 -21.63
CA THR A 42 23.80 -24.27 -21.69
C THR A 42 23.07 -24.62 -20.40
N VAL A 43 21.89 -25.22 -20.53
CA VAL A 43 21.08 -25.69 -19.40
C VAL A 43 21.38 -27.16 -19.16
N ARG A 44 21.90 -27.49 -17.97
CA ARG A 44 22.13 -28.89 -17.55
C ARG A 44 21.11 -29.33 -16.51
N ARG A 45 20.68 -28.40 -15.67
CA ARG A 45 19.69 -28.61 -14.61
C ARG A 45 18.63 -27.51 -14.70
N PRO A 46 17.37 -27.78 -14.28
CA PRO A 46 16.35 -26.73 -14.22
C PRO A 46 16.76 -25.49 -13.42
N SER A 47 17.61 -25.67 -12.39
CA SER A 47 18.16 -24.56 -11.60
C SER A 47 19.01 -23.58 -12.40
N ASP A 48 19.61 -24.03 -13.52
CA ASP A 48 20.49 -23.20 -14.34
C ASP A 48 19.70 -22.14 -15.13
N MET A 49 18.39 -22.34 -15.30
CA MET A 49 17.48 -21.37 -15.90
C MET A 49 17.16 -20.20 -14.97
N ASN A 50 17.39 -20.35 -13.67
CA ASN A 50 17.16 -19.28 -12.72
C ASN A 50 18.40 -18.37 -12.65
N GLU A 51 18.26 -17.17 -13.21
CA GLU A 51 19.29 -16.13 -13.26
C GLU A 51 19.91 -15.85 -11.88
N TYR A 52 19.08 -15.87 -10.83
CA TYR A 52 19.49 -15.57 -9.46
C TYR A 52 19.92 -16.78 -8.63
N SER A 53 19.97 -17.98 -9.22
CA SER A 53 20.27 -19.21 -8.47
C SER A 53 21.59 -19.16 -7.67
N LYS A 54 22.63 -18.47 -8.16
CA LYS A 54 23.90 -18.28 -7.44
C LYS A 54 23.73 -17.33 -6.25
N GLN A 55 23.16 -16.14 -6.47
CA GLN A 55 22.94 -15.13 -5.43
C GLN A 55 21.99 -15.63 -4.34
N ILE A 56 20.92 -16.34 -4.71
CA ILE A 56 19.97 -16.92 -3.75
C ILE A 56 20.65 -17.97 -2.87
N LYS A 57 21.51 -18.83 -3.43
CA LYS A 57 22.27 -19.82 -2.66
C LYS A 57 23.24 -19.13 -1.69
N GLU A 58 23.89 -18.07 -2.15
CA GLU A 58 24.80 -17.28 -1.33
C GLU A 58 24.08 -16.62 -0.15
N TYR A 59 22.94 -15.96 -0.40
CA TYR A 59 22.11 -15.40 0.67
C TYR A 59 21.58 -16.45 1.65
N ARG A 60 21.11 -17.60 1.17
CA ARG A 60 20.71 -18.72 2.04
C ARG A 60 21.87 -19.22 2.92
N THR A 61 23.11 -19.16 2.43
CA THR A 61 24.30 -19.56 3.19
C THR A 61 24.74 -18.48 4.18
N GLN A 62 24.47 -17.21 3.87
CA GLN A 62 24.82 -16.05 4.69
C GLN A 62 23.73 -15.62 5.70
N GLU A 63 22.63 -16.38 5.86
CA GLU A 63 21.52 -16.06 6.78
C GLU A 63 21.94 -16.00 8.25
N LYS A 64 22.53 -14.88 8.67
CA LYS A 64 22.83 -14.54 10.08
C LYS A 64 22.25 -13.19 10.50
N GLY A 65 21.37 -12.58 9.69
CA GLY A 65 20.74 -11.29 9.96
C GLY A 65 19.29 -11.41 10.43
N LYS A 66 18.86 -10.54 11.36
CA LYS A 66 17.43 -10.36 11.69
C LYS A 66 16.74 -9.62 10.54
N ALA A 67 15.96 -10.33 9.74
CA ALA A 67 15.03 -9.72 8.79
C ALA A 67 13.67 -9.49 9.45
N TYR A 68 13.08 -8.32 9.19
CA TYR A 68 11.73 -7.97 9.64
C TYR A 68 10.81 -7.89 8.43
N GLY A 69 9.54 -8.26 8.61
CA GLY A 69 8.53 -8.01 7.59
C GLY A 69 8.20 -6.53 7.50
N LYS A 70 7.70 -6.09 6.34
CA LYS A 70 7.15 -4.75 6.14
C LYS A 70 5.66 -4.83 5.87
N VAL A 71 4.92 -3.84 6.36
CA VAL A 71 3.49 -3.68 6.10
C VAL A 71 3.28 -2.31 5.50
N PHE A 72 2.80 -2.27 4.26
CA PHE A 72 2.40 -1.04 3.58
C PHE A 72 0.91 -0.84 3.81
N VAL A 73 0.55 0.31 4.36
CA VAL A 73 -0.83 0.71 4.62
C VAL A 73 -1.09 1.99 3.86
N LYS A 74 -1.95 1.92 2.84
CA LYS A 74 -2.40 3.07 2.07
C LYS A 74 -3.82 3.45 2.49
N VAL A 75 -3.97 4.64 3.05
CA VAL A 75 -5.26 5.24 3.39
C VAL A 75 -5.83 5.86 2.12
N LEU A 76 -6.81 5.21 1.51
CA LEU A 76 -7.46 5.74 0.30
C LEU A 76 -8.29 6.97 0.64
N GLY A 77 -9.07 6.89 1.74
CA GLY A 77 -9.98 7.96 2.11
C GLY A 77 -10.97 7.54 3.19
N VAL A 78 -11.90 8.46 3.47
CA VAL A 78 -13.03 8.24 4.37
C VAL A 78 -14.30 8.31 3.54
N LYS A 79 -15.23 7.38 3.77
CA LYS A 79 -16.52 7.29 3.09
C LYS A 79 -17.66 7.27 4.09
N ASN A 80 -18.87 7.54 3.62
CA ASN A 80 -20.11 7.42 4.40
C ASN A 80 -20.07 8.26 5.69
N ILE A 81 -19.55 9.48 5.66
CA ILE A 81 -19.58 10.33 6.87
C ILE A 81 -21.02 10.73 7.17
N HIS A 82 -21.56 10.23 8.29
CA HIS A 82 -22.91 10.48 8.77
C HIS A 82 -22.97 11.64 9.77
N LEU A 83 -22.42 12.79 9.39
CA LEU A 83 -22.32 13.96 10.27
C LEU A 83 -22.98 15.21 9.67
N PRO A 84 -23.49 16.11 10.52
CA PRO A 84 -23.88 17.46 10.09
C PRO A 84 -22.62 18.25 9.71
N LEU A 85 -22.32 18.31 8.42
CA LEU A 85 -21.18 19.06 7.90
C LEU A 85 -21.37 20.57 8.09
N PRO A 86 -20.31 21.33 8.41
CA PRO A 86 -20.38 22.77 8.55
C PRO A 86 -20.66 23.45 7.20
N GLU A 87 -21.39 24.57 7.22
CA GLU A 87 -21.65 25.37 6.01
C GLU A 87 -20.34 25.91 5.40
N GLN A 88 -19.41 26.32 6.25
CA GLN A 88 -18.07 26.73 5.82
C GLN A 88 -17.17 25.50 5.66
N PRO A 89 -16.41 25.40 4.56
CA PRO A 89 -15.51 24.28 4.35
C PRO A 89 -14.40 24.27 5.41
N THR A 90 -14.14 23.09 5.97
CA THR A 90 -13.04 22.84 6.89
C THR A 90 -12.12 21.75 6.35
N ALA A 91 -10.91 21.69 6.89
CA ALA A 91 -9.96 20.64 6.58
C ALA A 91 -9.95 19.55 7.66
N MET A 92 -9.59 18.35 7.27
CA MET A 92 -9.29 17.25 8.17
C MET A 92 -7.92 16.65 7.86
N THR A 93 -7.32 16.06 8.87
CA THR A 93 -6.10 15.25 8.74
C THR A 93 -6.36 13.86 9.29
N CYS A 94 -5.67 12.88 8.72
CA CYS A 94 -5.57 11.53 9.26
C CYS A 94 -4.19 11.34 9.86
N THR A 95 -4.12 10.80 11.07
CA THR A 95 -2.86 10.43 11.72
C THR A 95 -2.80 8.94 11.97
N LEU A 96 -1.73 8.30 11.50
CA LEU A 96 -1.38 6.93 11.85
C LEU A 96 -0.49 6.90 13.09
N ASN A 97 -0.89 6.09 14.07
CA ASN A 97 -0.13 5.80 15.27
C ASN A 97 0.03 4.28 15.43
N ASN A 98 1.26 3.76 15.38
CA ASN A 98 1.58 2.34 15.59
C ASN A 98 2.23 2.07 16.98
N GLY A 99 2.12 3.01 17.91
CA GLY A 99 2.71 2.95 19.25
C GLY A 99 4.17 3.42 19.32
N ILE A 100 4.86 3.59 18.18
CA ILE A 100 6.26 4.04 18.11
C ILE A 100 6.37 5.33 17.29
N HIS A 101 5.76 5.32 16.11
CA HIS A 101 5.72 6.41 15.17
C HIS A 101 4.32 7.02 15.13
N TYR A 102 4.29 8.34 14.98
CA TYR A 102 3.09 9.14 14.86
C TYR A 102 3.25 10.03 13.62
N VAL A 103 2.48 9.75 12.56
CA VAL A 103 2.61 10.43 11.26
C VAL A 103 1.26 10.95 10.80
N THR A 104 1.18 12.26 10.58
CA THR A 104 -0.02 12.95 10.14
C THR A 104 0.04 13.26 8.65
N THR A 105 -1.03 12.93 7.94
CA THR A 105 -1.25 13.27 6.53
C THR A 105 -1.44 14.79 6.33
N PRO A 106 -1.19 15.32 5.12
CA PRO A 106 -1.57 16.68 4.78
C PRO A 106 -3.07 16.94 4.95
N ASP A 107 -3.43 18.23 5.11
CA ASP A 107 -4.82 18.68 5.16
C ASP A 107 -5.58 18.25 3.89
N CYS A 108 -6.73 17.60 4.08
CA CYS A 108 -7.69 17.31 3.02
C CYS A 108 -9.05 17.92 3.37
N LYS A 109 -9.85 18.29 2.36
CA LYS A 109 -11.15 18.92 2.60
C LYS A 109 -12.13 17.93 3.23
N LEU A 110 -12.80 18.33 4.31
CA LEU A 110 -13.88 17.55 4.90
C LEU A 110 -15.11 17.56 3.97
N ALA A 111 -15.60 16.37 3.64
CA ALA A 111 -16.78 16.11 2.83
C ALA A 111 -17.39 14.76 3.26
N GLN A 112 -18.55 14.40 2.70
CA GLN A 112 -19.19 13.11 3.00
C GLN A 112 -18.29 11.93 2.58
N ASP A 113 -17.61 12.08 1.44
CA ASP A 113 -16.56 11.20 0.97
C ASP A 113 -15.29 12.03 0.74
N CYS A 114 -14.20 11.62 1.36
CA CYS A 114 -12.92 12.33 1.35
C CYS A 114 -11.83 11.42 0.80
N ARG A 115 -10.93 11.99 -0.02
CA ARG A 115 -9.77 11.28 -0.57
C ARG A 115 -8.50 11.72 0.15
N ILE A 116 -7.70 10.76 0.62
CA ILE A 116 -6.45 10.99 1.36
C ILE A 116 -5.25 10.49 0.55
N GLU A 117 -5.32 9.26 0.01
CA GLU A 117 -4.30 8.63 -0.84
C GLU A 117 -2.87 8.63 -0.26
N GLN A 118 -2.75 8.51 1.06
CA GLN A 118 -1.44 8.51 1.72
C GLN A 118 -1.04 7.11 2.12
N GLU A 119 0.22 6.76 1.84
CA GLU A 119 0.82 5.50 2.21
C GLU A 119 1.76 5.64 3.41
N PHE A 120 1.82 4.57 4.21
CA PHE A 120 2.69 4.41 5.37
C PHE A 120 3.39 3.06 5.30
N GLU A 121 4.69 3.05 5.63
CA GLU A 121 5.49 1.84 5.83
C GLU A 121 5.61 1.55 7.33
N LEU A 122 5.23 0.33 7.73
CA LEU A 122 5.33 -0.16 9.10
C LEU A 122 6.23 -1.39 9.16
N ILE A 123 6.96 -1.54 10.26
CA ILE A 123 7.76 -2.74 10.54
C ILE A 123 6.86 -3.78 11.22
N GLU A 124 6.85 -5.01 10.70
CA GLU A 124 6.07 -6.11 11.26
C GLU A 124 6.64 -6.59 12.60
N HIS A 125 5.75 -6.77 13.59
CA HIS A 125 6.02 -7.46 14.84
C HIS A 125 4.79 -8.25 15.31
N SER A 126 4.96 -9.17 16.26
CA SER A 126 3.94 -10.16 16.66
C SER A 126 2.63 -9.61 17.22
N LYS A 127 2.62 -8.33 17.62
CA LYS A 127 1.46 -7.62 18.18
C LYS A 127 1.26 -6.27 17.50
N LEU A 128 1.51 -6.21 16.19
CA LEU A 128 1.35 -4.98 15.43
C LEU A 128 -0.12 -4.56 15.47
N GLU A 129 -0.35 -3.38 16.05
CA GLU A 129 -1.64 -2.71 16.07
C GLU A 129 -1.37 -1.25 15.75
N PHE A 130 -2.27 -0.66 14.98
CA PHE A 130 -2.18 0.76 14.66
C PHE A 130 -3.57 1.40 14.69
N THR A 131 -3.57 2.68 15.03
CA THR A 131 -4.76 3.51 15.11
C THR A 131 -4.68 4.59 14.06
N LEU A 132 -5.78 4.80 13.35
CA LEU A 132 -5.97 5.92 12.44
C LEU A 132 -6.91 6.92 13.12
N THR A 133 -6.44 8.14 13.35
CA THR A 133 -7.20 9.20 14.00
C THR A 133 -7.53 10.29 12.99
N ILE A 134 -8.82 10.60 12.85
CA ILE A 134 -9.30 11.72 12.04
C ILE A 134 -9.43 12.95 12.94
N GLN A 135 -8.78 14.04 12.58
CA GLN A 135 -8.85 15.32 13.29
C GLN A 135 -9.35 16.42 12.34
N ILE A 136 -10.25 17.25 12.83
CA ILE A 136 -10.75 18.43 12.10
C ILE A 136 -9.93 19.64 12.51
N ARG A 137 -9.54 20.44 11.52
CA ARG A 137 -8.81 21.68 11.76
C ARG A 137 -9.70 22.65 12.55
N GLN A 138 -9.14 23.23 13.60
CA GLN A 138 -9.85 24.14 14.50
C GLN A 138 -9.94 25.57 13.93
N ASP A 139 -10.56 25.70 12.76
CA ASP A 139 -10.84 26.98 12.12
C ASP A 139 -11.78 27.83 13.00
N PRO A 140 -11.78 29.18 12.87
CA PRO A 140 -12.62 30.05 13.70
C PRO A 140 -14.11 29.68 13.71
N HIS A 141 -14.65 29.22 12.58
CA HIS A 141 -16.04 28.77 12.46
C HIS A 141 -16.28 27.46 13.24
N VAL A 142 -15.33 26.51 13.24
CA VAL A 142 -15.42 25.27 14.03
C VAL A 142 -15.43 25.59 15.52
N LYS A 143 -14.58 26.53 15.96
CA LYS A 143 -14.58 27.02 17.36
C LYS A 143 -15.89 27.70 17.73
N ALA A 144 -16.54 28.40 16.79
CA ALA A 144 -17.87 28.98 17.00
C ALA A 144 -18.95 27.90 17.18
N LEU A 145 -18.88 26.78 16.45
CA LEU A 145 -19.78 25.65 16.64
C LEU A 145 -19.68 25.08 18.06
N PHE A 146 -18.47 24.92 18.61
CA PHE A 146 -18.28 24.50 20.00
C PHE A 146 -18.92 25.47 21.01
N LYS A 147 -18.77 26.78 20.81
CA LYS A 147 -19.40 27.80 21.65
C LYS A 147 -20.94 27.76 21.57
N SER A 148 -21.49 27.36 20.43
CA SER A 148 -22.95 27.27 20.24
C SER A 148 -23.59 26.13 21.03
N ILE A 149 -22.84 25.08 21.36
CA ILE A 149 -23.32 23.94 22.16
C ILE A 149 -23.42 24.30 23.64
N PHE A 150 -22.45 25.07 24.13
CA PHE A 150 -22.41 25.58 25.50
C PHE A 150 -22.57 27.11 25.46
N PRO A 151 -23.79 27.62 25.24
CA PRO A 151 -23.99 29.06 25.37
C PRO A 151 -23.52 29.48 26.75
N ALA A 152 -22.65 30.49 26.80
CA ALA A 152 -22.17 31.04 28.06
C ALA A 152 -23.39 31.38 28.92
N ALA A 153 -23.37 30.96 30.20
CA ALA A 153 -24.41 31.33 31.15
C ALA A 153 -24.65 32.85 31.03
N PRO A 154 -25.91 33.31 30.89
CA PRO A 154 -26.17 34.74 30.80
C PRO A 154 -25.52 35.41 32.03
N PRO A 155 -24.82 36.55 31.84
CA PRO A 155 -24.28 37.27 32.98
C PRO A 155 -25.44 37.53 33.94
N LEU A 156 -25.28 37.08 35.19
CA LEU A 156 -26.23 37.36 36.26
C LEU A 156 -26.55 38.85 36.19
N ALA A 157 -27.82 39.18 35.97
CA ALA A 157 -28.27 40.57 35.92
C ALA A 157 -27.73 41.30 37.17
N PRO A 158 -27.23 42.54 37.04
CA PRO A 158 -26.71 43.27 38.19
C PRO A 158 -27.80 43.34 39.26
N VAL A 159 -27.51 42.74 40.40
CA VAL A 159 -28.37 42.77 41.58
C VAL A 159 -28.52 44.24 41.97
N LEU A 160 -29.71 44.81 41.80
CA LEU A 160 -30.05 46.13 42.31
C LEU A 160 -29.77 46.14 43.83
N PRO A 161 -29.10 47.18 44.35
CA PRO A 161 -28.82 47.26 45.78
C PRO A 161 -30.13 47.36 46.57
N SER A 162 -30.40 46.37 47.40
CA SER A 162 -31.47 46.42 48.40
C SER A 162 -31.21 47.56 49.41
N PRO A 163 -32.25 48.27 49.88
CA PRO A 163 -32.08 49.32 50.89
C PRO A 163 -31.55 48.75 52.22
N PRO A 164 -30.85 49.57 53.03
CA PRO A 164 -30.13 49.08 54.20
C PRO A 164 -31.09 48.56 55.29
N PRO A 165 -30.70 47.53 56.05
CA PRO A 165 -31.53 46.99 57.11
C PRO A 165 -31.52 47.90 58.34
N ILE A 166 -32.71 48.10 58.91
CA ILE A 166 -32.92 48.70 60.23
C ILE A 166 -32.29 47.78 61.27
N VAL A 167 -31.42 48.38 62.09
CA VAL A 167 -30.77 47.73 63.24
C VAL A 167 -31.80 47.45 64.31
N GLN A 168 -32.01 46.17 64.65
CA GLN A 168 -32.49 45.78 65.97
C GLN A 168 -31.65 44.63 66.52
N GLN A 169 -30.96 44.96 67.60
CA GLN A 169 -30.19 44.07 68.45
C GLN A 169 -31.13 43.09 69.16
N SER A 170 -30.70 41.83 69.32
CA SER A 170 -30.62 41.21 70.65
C SER A 170 -30.12 39.75 70.59
N SER A 171 -28.98 39.54 71.26
CA SER A 171 -28.67 38.44 72.19
C SER A 171 -28.79 36.96 71.76
N SER A 172 -27.60 36.38 71.60
CA SER A 172 -27.06 35.28 72.42
C SER A 172 -27.33 33.80 72.07
N ARG A 173 -26.20 33.06 72.10
CA ARG A 173 -25.98 31.64 72.46
C ARG A 173 -26.35 30.53 71.46
N GLY A 174 -25.30 30.06 70.76
CA GLY A 174 -24.67 28.73 70.92
C GLY A 174 -25.49 27.44 70.76
N GLY A 175 -24.97 26.49 69.95
CA GLY A 175 -25.20 25.05 70.17
C GLY A 175 -25.45 24.17 68.93
N VAL A 176 -24.39 23.46 68.51
CA VAL A 176 -24.23 22.07 68.01
C VAL A 176 -25.37 21.22 67.40
N LEU A 177 -24.94 20.33 66.48
CA LEU A 177 -25.61 19.29 65.67
C LEU A 177 -26.49 18.24 66.40
N GLY A 178 -27.42 17.63 65.63
CA GLY A 178 -27.89 16.23 65.79
C GLY A 178 -29.38 16.04 65.50
N PHE A 179 -29.78 15.44 64.37
CA PHE A 179 -30.01 14.00 64.13
C PHE A 179 -31.36 13.42 64.65
N PHE A 180 -32.13 12.89 63.69
CA PHE A 180 -33.05 11.73 63.73
C PHE A 180 -34.53 11.83 64.18
N HIS A 181 -35.37 11.40 63.22
CA HIS A 181 -36.49 10.45 63.29
C HIS A 181 -37.92 10.83 63.75
N HIS A 182 -38.84 10.49 62.84
CA HIS A 182 -40.17 9.88 63.02
C HIS A 182 -41.38 10.72 63.50
N SER A 183 -42.33 10.85 62.56
CA SER A 183 -43.78 11.06 62.73
C SER A 183 -44.43 9.86 63.46
N PRO A 184 -45.62 10.00 64.11
CA PRO A 184 -46.89 9.95 63.36
C PRO A 184 -48.05 10.84 63.88
N LYS A 185 -49.05 10.95 62.98
CA LYS A 185 -50.31 11.72 62.98
C LYS A 185 -51.33 11.38 64.09
N LYS A 186 -52.21 12.36 64.41
CA LYS A 186 -53.69 12.23 64.55
C LYS A 186 -54.34 13.63 64.66
N GLN A 187 -55.18 14.02 63.69
CA GLN A 187 -56.68 14.08 63.72
C GLN A 187 -57.23 15.20 64.64
N LYS A 188 -58.29 15.95 64.36
CA LYS A 188 -59.13 16.36 63.20
C LYS A 188 -60.19 17.24 63.90
N ASP A 189 -60.42 18.48 63.46
CA ASP A 189 -61.74 19.15 63.50
C ASP A 189 -61.65 20.66 63.19
N LYS A 190 -62.30 21.11 62.11
CA LYS A 190 -63.17 22.31 62.11
C LYS A 190 -63.79 22.60 60.73
N LYS A 191 -65.13 22.59 60.76
CA LYS A 191 -66.13 23.50 60.14
C LYS A 191 -65.87 24.11 58.75
N ARG A 192 -66.83 23.81 57.86
CA ARG A 192 -67.12 24.43 56.55
C ARG A 192 -67.27 25.96 56.64
N SER A 193 -66.50 26.69 55.83
CA SER A 193 -66.80 28.02 55.30
C SER A 193 -66.90 27.93 53.76
N PRO A 194 -67.64 28.82 53.08
CA PRO A 194 -67.83 28.78 51.63
C PRO A 194 -66.54 29.14 50.86
N PRO A 195 -66.37 28.66 49.61
CA PRO A 195 -65.09 28.72 48.91
C PRO A 195 -64.78 30.13 48.39
N LEU A 196 -63.63 30.66 48.79
CA LEU A 196 -62.87 31.67 48.03
C LEU A 196 -62.13 30.97 46.87
N PRO A 197 -61.96 31.63 45.71
CA PRO A 197 -61.30 31.04 44.55
C PRO A 197 -59.85 30.65 44.88
N PRO A 198 -59.35 29.51 44.36
CA PRO A 198 -57.98 29.08 44.63
C PRO A 198 -56.99 30.08 44.00
N PRO A 199 -55.88 30.40 44.69
CA PRO A 199 -54.75 31.04 44.04
C PRO A 199 -54.25 30.12 42.93
N SER A 200 -54.03 30.70 41.76
CA SER A 200 -53.45 30.06 40.59
C SER A 200 -52.28 29.16 41.00
N GLN A 201 -52.44 27.85 40.78
CA GLN A 201 -51.33 26.91 40.84
C GLN A 201 -50.23 27.45 39.91
N PRO A 202 -48.95 27.49 40.32
CA PRO A 202 -47.89 27.63 39.35
C PRO A 202 -48.02 26.43 38.41
N THR A 203 -48.38 26.72 37.16
CA THR A 203 -48.21 25.79 36.04
C THR A 203 -46.87 25.09 36.24
N PRO A 204 -46.78 23.74 36.19
CA PRO A 204 -45.48 23.12 36.04
C PRO A 204 -44.90 23.72 34.77
N GLN A 205 -43.96 24.65 34.94
CA GLN A 205 -43.16 25.13 33.83
C GLN A 205 -42.49 23.87 33.31
N LEU A 206 -42.99 23.39 32.16
CA LEU A 206 -42.28 22.44 31.34
C LEU A 206 -40.89 23.01 31.21
N GLN A 207 -39.93 22.42 31.95
CA GLN A 207 -38.54 22.78 31.78
C GLN A 207 -38.29 22.69 30.28
N PRO A 208 -37.81 23.75 29.62
CA PRO A 208 -37.55 23.68 28.20
C PRO A 208 -36.64 22.48 28.01
N ILE A 209 -37.10 21.49 27.25
CA ILE A 209 -36.30 20.34 26.87
C ILE A 209 -35.08 20.95 26.20
N GLN A 210 -33.94 20.97 26.91
CA GLN A 210 -32.71 21.57 26.41
C GLN A 210 -32.25 20.71 25.25
N ARG A 211 -32.71 21.01 24.04
CA ARG A 211 -32.27 20.33 22.83
C ARG A 211 -30.88 20.86 22.52
N LEU A 212 -29.86 20.02 22.69
CA LEU A 212 -28.53 20.33 22.18
C LEU A 212 -28.64 20.54 20.67
N ASN A 213 -28.09 21.66 20.19
CA ASN A 213 -28.11 21.96 18.76
C ASN A 213 -27.29 20.91 18.00
N GLU A 214 -27.88 20.28 16.98
CA GLU A 214 -27.21 19.24 16.21
C GLU A 214 -26.22 19.88 15.22
N ASN A 215 -24.92 19.79 15.53
CA ASN A 215 -23.85 20.29 14.67
C ASN A 215 -22.57 19.47 14.85
N LEU A 216 -21.58 19.70 13.97
CA LEU A 216 -20.31 18.95 13.95
C LEU A 216 -19.62 18.92 15.32
N ALA A 217 -19.69 19.99 16.11
CA ALA A 217 -19.00 20.07 17.39
C ALA A 217 -19.57 19.09 18.44
N ARG A 218 -20.78 18.54 18.25
CA ARG A 218 -21.28 17.44 19.10
C ARG A 218 -20.44 16.17 18.94
N TYR A 219 -19.74 16.02 17.81
CA TYR A 219 -18.97 14.83 17.47
C TYR A 219 -17.46 15.02 17.64
N LEU A 220 -17.03 16.23 17.99
CA LEU A 220 -15.62 16.57 18.11
C LEU A 220 -15.21 16.64 19.59
N LYS A 221 -14.03 16.10 19.87
CA LYS A 221 -13.32 16.36 21.13
C LYS A 221 -12.73 17.76 21.14
N SER A 222 -12.36 18.25 22.33
CA SER A 222 -11.75 19.58 22.51
C SER A 222 -10.43 19.79 21.75
N ASP A 223 -9.73 18.69 21.40
CA ASP A 223 -8.51 18.69 20.58
C ASP A 223 -8.79 18.66 19.07
N GLY A 224 -10.06 18.62 18.64
CA GLY A 224 -10.46 18.48 17.25
C GLY A 224 -10.51 17.04 16.74
N THR A 225 -10.24 16.04 17.58
CA THR A 225 -10.39 14.62 17.21
C THR A 225 -11.87 14.30 16.95
N LEU A 226 -12.15 13.76 15.77
CA LEU A 226 -13.48 13.34 15.35
C LEU A 226 -13.74 11.87 15.65
N ALA A 227 -12.88 11.00 15.12
CA ALA A 227 -13.07 9.56 15.22
C ALA A 227 -11.74 8.81 15.10
N ARG A 228 -11.75 7.56 15.54
CA ARG A 228 -10.61 6.65 15.45
C ARG A 228 -11.03 5.30 14.88
N ALA A 229 -10.17 4.71 14.07
CA ALA A 229 -10.24 3.31 13.69
C ALA A 229 -9.07 2.55 14.32
N PHE A 230 -9.36 1.38 14.87
CA PHE A 230 -8.37 0.50 15.49
C PHE A 230 -8.20 -0.74 14.62
N ILE A 231 -6.95 -1.04 14.23
CA ILE A 231 -6.65 -2.15 13.34
C ILE A 231 -5.65 -3.07 14.05
N SER A 232 -6.06 -4.32 14.28
CA SER A 232 -5.15 -5.39 14.72
C SER A 232 -4.60 -6.11 13.50
N PHE A 233 -3.28 -6.06 13.29
CA PHE A 233 -2.68 -6.64 12.09
C PHE A 233 -2.86 -8.15 12.03
N LYS A 234 -2.94 -8.83 13.18
CA LYS A 234 -3.14 -10.28 13.27
C LYS A 234 -4.34 -10.77 12.46
N ASP A 235 -5.44 -10.02 12.47
CA ASP A 235 -6.70 -10.39 11.81
C ASP A 235 -6.65 -10.15 10.29
N VAL A 236 -5.73 -9.30 9.84
CA VAL A 236 -5.62 -8.84 8.45
C VAL A 236 -4.47 -9.52 7.72
N ALA A 237 -3.41 -9.88 8.44
CA ALA A 237 -2.17 -10.43 7.90
C ALA A 237 -2.38 -11.58 6.90
N PRO A 238 -3.26 -12.56 7.14
CA PRO A 238 -3.49 -13.64 6.17
C PRO A 238 -4.11 -13.16 4.86
N ARG A 239 -4.84 -12.04 4.88
CA ARG A 239 -5.54 -11.49 3.71
C ARG A 239 -4.67 -10.57 2.88
N CYS A 240 -3.57 -10.05 3.42
CA CYS A 240 -2.66 -9.13 2.73
C CYS A 240 -1.25 -9.70 2.53
N ASP A 241 -1.03 -10.98 2.82
CA ASP A 241 0.28 -11.61 2.63
C ASP A 241 0.65 -11.66 1.15
N THR A 242 1.67 -10.90 0.75
CA THR A 242 2.17 -10.80 -0.63
C THR A 242 1.10 -10.45 -1.68
N ARG A 243 0.00 -9.80 -1.27
CA ARG A 243 -1.08 -9.37 -2.15
C ARG A 243 -1.75 -8.11 -1.61
N ILE A 244 -2.29 -7.29 -2.51
CA ILE A 244 -3.06 -6.10 -2.14
C ILE A 244 -4.40 -6.56 -1.56
N PHE A 245 -4.73 -6.07 -0.38
CA PHE A 245 -6.02 -6.28 0.27
C PHE A 245 -6.68 -4.94 0.57
N GLU A 246 -7.81 -4.68 -0.08
CA GLU A 246 -8.63 -3.49 0.17
C GLU A 246 -9.75 -3.83 1.16
N THR A 247 -9.93 -3.00 2.18
CA THR A 247 -10.97 -3.18 3.20
C THR A 247 -11.36 -1.85 3.84
N SER A 248 -12.56 -1.78 4.40
CA SER A 248 -13.04 -0.65 5.20
C SER A 248 -13.03 -0.97 6.70
N TYR A 249 -12.77 0.04 7.54
CA TYR A 249 -12.91 -0.03 8.99
C TYR A 249 -13.85 1.06 9.49
N PRO A 250 -14.72 0.78 10.48
CA PRO A 250 -15.60 1.79 11.03
C PRO A 250 -14.79 2.84 11.81
N LEU A 251 -15.09 4.11 11.56
CA LEU A 251 -14.57 5.23 12.33
C LEU A 251 -15.45 5.45 13.56
N ILE A 252 -14.91 5.18 14.73
CA ILE A 252 -15.62 5.29 15.99
C ILE A 252 -15.29 6.63 16.66
N GLY A 253 -16.32 7.48 16.76
CA GLY A 253 -16.27 8.79 17.41
C GLY A 253 -17.08 8.82 18.69
N GLN A 254 -17.17 10.01 19.28
CA GLN A 254 -18.02 10.29 20.43
C GLN A 254 -19.05 11.34 20.07
N ARG A 255 -20.28 11.19 20.55
CA ARG A 255 -21.33 12.19 20.43
C ARG A 255 -21.70 12.72 21.81
N LEU A 256 -21.73 14.04 21.95
CA LEU A 256 -22.19 14.70 23.17
C LEU A 256 -23.72 14.58 23.28
N GLU A 257 -24.19 14.02 24.38
CA GLU A 257 -25.59 13.89 24.78
C GLU A 257 -25.94 14.88 25.91
N LEU A 258 -27.24 15.02 26.22
CA LEU A 258 -27.69 15.86 27.31
C LEU A 258 -27.02 15.48 28.64
N GLY A 259 -26.67 16.51 29.43
CA GLY A 259 -26.03 16.33 30.74
C GLY A 259 -24.54 15.97 30.65
N ASN A 260 -23.83 16.45 29.62
CA ASN A 260 -22.40 16.23 29.39
C ASN A 260 -21.98 14.75 29.30
N LYS A 261 -22.91 13.86 28.99
CA LYS A 261 -22.63 12.45 28.73
C LYS A 261 -22.15 12.30 27.29
N HIS A 262 -21.26 11.35 27.04
CA HIS A 262 -20.80 11.04 25.68
C HIS A 262 -21.24 9.64 25.32
N SER A 263 -21.86 9.47 24.15
CA SER A 263 -22.19 8.17 23.55
C SER A 263 -21.17 7.83 22.46
N THR A 264 -20.89 6.55 22.27
CA THR A 264 -20.02 6.09 21.18
C THR A 264 -20.86 5.94 19.92
N VAL A 265 -20.39 6.50 18.80
CA VAL A 265 -21.10 6.47 17.53
C VAL A 265 -20.15 6.16 16.38
N GLN A 266 -20.63 5.45 15.37
CA GLN A 266 -19.91 5.30 14.10
C GLN A 266 -20.13 6.56 13.27
N VAL A 267 -19.03 7.22 12.94
CA VAL A 267 -19.02 8.47 12.18
C VAL A 267 -19.03 8.21 10.67
N GLY A 268 -18.41 7.13 10.23
CA GLY A 268 -18.28 6.73 8.83
C GLY A 268 -17.30 5.56 8.72
N ASP A 269 -16.70 5.38 7.55
CA ASP A 269 -15.78 4.27 7.26
C ASP A 269 -14.47 4.79 6.68
N ILE A 270 -13.33 4.30 7.16
CA ILE A 270 -12.02 4.55 6.54
C ILE A 270 -11.63 3.37 5.64
N VAL A 271 -11.25 3.66 4.40
CA VAL A 271 -10.90 2.64 3.40
C VAL A 271 -9.39 2.54 3.28
N LEU A 272 -8.87 1.33 3.44
CA LEU A 272 -7.44 1.02 3.44
C LEU A 272 -7.11 0.00 2.35
N GLN A 273 -5.96 0.17 1.72
CA GLN A 273 -5.25 -0.89 1.01
C GLN A 273 -4.04 -1.32 1.84
N ILE A 274 -3.90 -2.62 2.08
CA ILE A 274 -2.86 -3.17 2.92
C ILE A 274 -2.10 -4.24 2.12
N PHE A 275 -0.78 -4.21 2.20
CA PHE A 275 0.11 -5.21 1.62
C PHE A 275 1.18 -5.60 2.65
N ARG A 276 1.36 -6.89 2.89
CA ARG A 276 2.44 -7.41 3.73
C ARG A 276 3.55 -8.00 2.85
N LEU A 277 4.75 -7.49 3.05
CA LEU A 277 5.99 -8.07 2.57
C LEU A 277 6.60 -8.91 3.72
N PRO A 278 6.62 -10.25 3.62
CA PRO A 278 7.22 -11.07 4.66
C PRO A 278 8.73 -10.80 4.77
N PRO A 279 9.37 -11.15 5.91
CA PRO A 279 10.80 -10.99 6.08
C PRO A 279 11.58 -11.78 5.01
N LEU A 280 12.48 -11.09 4.32
CA LEU A 280 13.38 -11.63 3.32
C LEU A 280 14.83 -11.55 3.84
N PRO A 281 15.29 -12.55 4.63
CA PRO A 281 16.68 -12.62 5.07
C PRO A 281 17.65 -12.67 3.88
N GLY A 282 18.80 -12.03 4.06
CA GLY A 282 19.85 -11.92 3.03
C GLY A 282 19.67 -10.76 2.04
N VAL A 283 18.45 -10.27 1.82
CA VAL A 283 18.22 -9.12 0.93
C VAL A 283 18.52 -7.80 1.66
N PRO A 284 19.41 -6.94 1.13
CA PRO A 284 19.66 -5.61 1.67
C PRO A 284 18.38 -4.75 1.73
N GLN A 285 18.22 -3.94 2.78
CA GLN A 285 17.00 -3.13 2.99
C GLN A 285 16.77 -2.09 1.89
N ASP A 286 17.83 -1.62 1.25
CA ASP A 286 17.81 -0.72 0.10
C ASP A 286 17.29 -1.40 -1.16
N GLN A 287 17.45 -2.73 -1.31
CA GLN A 287 16.89 -3.48 -2.43
C GLN A 287 15.44 -3.90 -2.23
N LEU A 288 14.91 -3.76 -1.00
CA LEU A 288 13.50 -4.02 -0.73
C LEU A 288 12.63 -2.87 -1.27
N PRO A 289 11.39 -3.19 -1.69
CA PRO A 289 10.46 -2.17 -2.14
C PRO A 289 10.13 -1.20 -0.99
N GLN A 290 9.91 0.06 -1.36
CA GLN A 290 9.58 1.15 -0.42
C GLN A 290 8.14 1.63 -0.56
N SER A 291 7.38 1.02 -1.47
CA SER A 291 5.97 1.32 -1.63
C SER A 291 5.11 0.10 -1.98
N LEU A 292 3.82 0.20 -1.71
CA LEU A 292 2.81 -0.78 -2.15
C LEU A 292 2.83 -0.94 -3.67
N ASP A 293 2.95 0.16 -4.41
CA ASP A 293 3.01 0.13 -5.87
C ASP A 293 4.27 -0.58 -6.40
N GLU A 294 5.42 -0.37 -5.75
CA GLU A 294 6.65 -1.09 -6.10
C GLU A 294 6.54 -2.60 -5.78
N CYS A 295 5.92 -2.96 -4.65
CA CYS A 295 5.60 -4.34 -4.33
C CYS A 295 4.73 -4.99 -5.42
N HIS A 296 3.65 -4.31 -5.80
CA HIS A 296 2.72 -4.80 -6.80
C HIS A 296 3.36 -4.92 -8.18
N ARG A 297 4.11 -3.90 -8.62
CA ARG A 297 4.86 -3.93 -9.89
C ARG A 297 5.88 -5.06 -9.91
N GLY A 298 6.67 -5.21 -8.84
CA GLY A 298 7.68 -6.27 -8.74
C GLY A 298 7.09 -7.67 -8.87
N LEU A 299 5.97 -7.94 -8.19
CA LEU A 299 5.26 -9.22 -8.34
C LEU A 299 4.72 -9.44 -9.75
N ARG A 300 4.19 -8.39 -10.41
CA ARG A 300 3.75 -8.49 -11.81
C ARG A 300 4.91 -8.78 -12.75
N TYR A 301 6.08 -8.16 -12.52
CA TYR A 301 7.27 -8.43 -13.33
C TYR A 301 7.74 -9.87 -13.19
N ILE A 302 7.78 -10.42 -11.97
CA ILE A 302 8.12 -11.83 -11.79
C ILE A 302 7.12 -12.73 -12.52
N ASN A 303 5.82 -12.48 -12.36
CA ASN A 303 4.81 -13.25 -13.07
C ASN A 303 5.01 -13.17 -14.59
N TRP A 304 5.32 -11.98 -15.11
CA TRP A 304 5.65 -11.78 -16.52
C TRP A 304 6.86 -12.65 -16.94
N HIS A 305 7.89 -12.75 -16.09
CA HIS A 305 9.08 -13.57 -16.35
C HIS A 305 8.85 -15.09 -16.29
N LYS A 306 7.73 -15.56 -15.72
CA LYS A 306 7.40 -17.00 -15.63
C LYS A 306 6.44 -17.49 -16.74
N ILE A 307 5.81 -16.58 -17.46
CA ILE A 307 4.85 -16.91 -18.52
C ILE A 307 5.59 -17.30 -19.81
N THR A 308 5.07 -18.32 -20.50
CA THR A 308 5.46 -18.63 -21.88
C THR A 308 4.58 -17.85 -22.84
N TYR A 309 5.17 -16.95 -23.63
CA TYR A 309 4.44 -16.07 -24.55
C TYR A 309 4.29 -16.66 -25.95
N PHE A 310 5.30 -17.39 -26.40
CA PHE A 310 5.32 -17.95 -27.74
C PHE A 310 6.17 -19.22 -27.76
N GLU A 311 5.79 -20.17 -28.60
CA GLU A 311 6.57 -21.37 -28.87
C GLU A 311 6.51 -21.74 -30.35
N GLY A 312 7.58 -22.35 -30.83
CA GLY A 312 7.68 -22.75 -32.23
C GLY A 312 9.02 -23.43 -32.51
N ILE A 313 9.20 -23.90 -33.73
CA ILE A 313 10.44 -24.54 -34.15
C ILE A 313 11.27 -23.53 -34.94
N LEU A 314 12.57 -23.51 -34.69
CA LEU A 314 13.55 -22.76 -35.49
C LEU A 314 14.80 -23.61 -35.69
N THR A 315 15.53 -23.32 -36.75
CA THR A 315 16.89 -23.83 -36.94
C THR A 315 17.88 -22.72 -36.58
N GLN A 316 18.71 -22.98 -35.58
CA GLN A 316 19.66 -22.02 -34.99
C GLN A 316 21.07 -22.25 -35.54
N ASN A 317 21.80 -21.17 -35.83
CA ASN A 317 23.24 -21.15 -36.03
C ASN A 317 23.87 -20.03 -35.17
N GLY A 318 24.99 -20.33 -34.52
CA GLY A 318 25.59 -19.44 -33.53
C GLY A 318 25.03 -19.64 -32.11
N GLY A 319 25.51 -18.84 -31.17
CA GLY A 319 25.17 -18.97 -29.76
C GLY A 319 25.85 -20.19 -29.12
N ASP A 320 25.07 -21.13 -28.60
CA ASP A 320 25.57 -22.42 -28.08
C ASP A 320 25.83 -23.46 -29.17
N CYS A 321 25.47 -23.17 -30.43
CA CYS A 321 25.62 -24.06 -31.57
C CYS A 321 26.75 -23.62 -32.50
N SER A 322 27.64 -24.55 -32.88
CA SER A 322 28.69 -24.34 -33.88
C SER A 322 28.26 -24.66 -35.32
N SER A 323 27.06 -25.20 -35.49
CA SER A 323 26.45 -25.53 -36.78
C SER A 323 24.93 -25.43 -36.68
N TRP A 324 24.26 -25.39 -37.84
CA TRP A 324 22.81 -25.37 -37.92
C TRP A 324 22.15 -26.51 -37.13
N ARG A 325 21.21 -26.15 -36.26
CA ARG A 325 20.50 -27.11 -35.42
C ARG A 325 19.04 -26.73 -35.25
N ARG A 326 18.16 -27.65 -35.66
CA ARG A 326 16.71 -27.53 -35.48
C ARG A 326 16.31 -27.83 -34.04
N ARG A 327 15.57 -26.94 -33.39
CA ARG A 327 15.12 -27.06 -31.99
C ARG A 327 13.74 -26.44 -31.80
N GLN A 328 13.00 -26.94 -30.81
CA GLN A 328 11.81 -26.26 -30.32
C GLN A 328 12.27 -25.12 -29.41
N PHE A 329 11.74 -23.92 -29.64
CA PHE A 329 12.00 -22.75 -28.81
C PHE A 329 10.75 -22.31 -28.08
N ARG A 330 10.94 -21.76 -26.88
CA ARG A 330 9.91 -21.06 -26.12
C ARG A 330 10.42 -19.71 -25.65
N VAL A 331 9.62 -18.69 -25.84
CA VAL A 331 9.80 -17.38 -25.23
C VAL A 331 9.19 -17.44 -23.84
N ILE A 332 10.04 -17.49 -22.81
CA ILE A 332 9.63 -17.53 -21.40
C ILE A 332 10.17 -16.27 -20.73
N GLY A 333 9.29 -15.32 -20.42
CA GLY A 333 9.73 -14.04 -19.88
C GLY A 333 10.74 -13.34 -20.79
N GLY A 334 11.87 -12.94 -20.20
CA GLY A 334 13.00 -12.31 -20.90
C GLY A 334 13.96 -13.31 -21.56
N HIS A 335 13.56 -14.57 -21.72
CA HIS A 335 14.45 -15.62 -22.21
C HIS A 335 13.87 -16.37 -23.41
N LEU A 336 14.72 -16.68 -24.38
CA LEU A 336 14.43 -17.62 -25.46
C LEU A 336 15.09 -18.96 -25.11
N VAL A 337 14.26 -19.94 -24.73
CA VAL A 337 14.70 -21.23 -24.22
C VAL A 337 14.62 -22.28 -25.33
N ALA A 338 15.75 -22.92 -25.61
CA ALA A 338 15.87 -23.99 -26.58
C ALA A 338 15.63 -25.35 -25.90
N PHE A 339 14.75 -26.15 -26.49
CA PHE A 339 14.41 -27.50 -26.05
C PHE A 339 14.93 -28.54 -27.05
N ASN A 340 15.38 -29.66 -26.52
CA ASN A 340 15.68 -30.83 -27.31
C ASN A 340 14.39 -31.44 -27.87
N ASP A 341 14.35 -31.69 -29.17
CA ASP A 341 13.12 -32.17 -29.82
C ASP A 341 12.70 -33.59 -29.36
N ILE A 342 13.66 -34.44 -28.99
CA ILE A 342 13.38 -35.82 -28.54
C ILE A 342 13.09 -35.85 -27.05
N THR A 343 14.00 -35.32 -26.23
CA THR A 343 13.89 -35.44 -24.76
C THR A 343 12.97 -34.40 -24.12
N LYS A 344 12.55 -33.38 -24.89
CA LYS A 344 11.78 -32.22 -24.43
C LYS A 344 12.39 -31.50 -23.22
N LYS A 345 13.69 -31.70 -22.97
CA LYS A 345 14.46 -31.00 -21.94
C LYS A 345 15.02 -29.70 -22.49
N ALA A 346 15.06 -28.65 -21.66
CA ALA A 346 15.76 -27.42 -21.98
C ALA A 346 17.26 -27.70 -22.13
N THR A 347 17.85 -27.26 -23.24
CA THR A 347 19.28 -27.45 -23.56
C THR A 347 20.07 -26.16 -23.48
N ALA A 348 19.44 -25.03 -23.78
CA ALA A 348 20.08 -23.73 -23.73
C ALA A 348 19.06 -22.63 -23.44
N THR A 349 19.54 -21.54 -22.85
CA THR A 349 18.77 -20.32 -22.61
C THR A 349 19.52 -19.15 -23.23
N ILE A 350 18.83 -18.35 -24.03
CA ILE A 350 19.31 -17.10 -24.61
C ILE A 350 18.64 -15.95 -23.86
N ASP A 351 19.42 -15.02 -23.35
CA ASP A 351 18.97 -13.85 -22.61
C ASP A 351 18.60 -12.71 -23.57
N LEU A 352 17.30 -12.49 -23.74
CA LEU A 352 16.79 -11.46 -24.62
C LEU A 352 17.00 -10.06 -24.05
N LYS A 353 17.28 -9.90 -22.75
CA LYS A 353 17.62 -8.59 -22.15
C LYS A 353 18.91 -8.01 -22.73
N ARG A 354 19.79 -8.89 -23.21
CA ARG A 354 21.09 -8.53 -23.80
C ARG A 354 21.05 -8.35 -25.30
N ALA A 355 19.94 -8.71 -25.94
CA ALA A 355 19.77 -8.47 -27.37
C ALA A 355 19.62 -6.96 -27.63
N VAL A 356 20.31 -6.48 -28.65
CA VAL A 356 20.31 -5.07 -29.06
C VAL A 356 19.36 -4.83 -30.22
N ALA A 357 19.29 -5.79 -31.15
CA ALA A 357 18.47 -5.66 -32.35
C ALA A 357 18.03 -7.02 -32.89
N ILE A 358 16.98 -6.98 -33.71
CA ILE A 358 16.51 -8.10 -34.53
C ILE A 358 16.44 -7.64 -35.98
N GLU A 359 17.14 -8.33 -36.86
CA GLU A 359 17.19 -8.01 -38.29
C GLU A 359 16.58 -9.14 -39.11
N ASP A 360 15.77 -8.78 -40.10
CA ASP A 360 15.30 -9.73 -41.12
C ASP A 360 16.30 -9.72 -42.27
N ASP A 361 16.80 -10.90 -42.67
CA ASP A 361 17.78 -11.03 -43.75
C ASP A 361 17.17 -10.69 -45.13
N GLN A 362 15.84 -10.61 -45.24
CA GLN A 362 15.17 -10.14 -46.47
C GLN A 362 15.11 -8.60 -46.55
N ASP A 363 14.94 -7.90 -45.43
CA ASP A 363 14.87 -6.43 -45.38
C ASP A 363 16.23 -5.79 -45.72
N THR A 364 17.32 -6.42 -45.28
CA THR A 364 18.70 -5.97 -45.55
C THR A 364 19.10 -6.10 -47.01
N ARG A 365 18.55 -7.06 -47.76
CA ARG A 365 18.81 -7.22 -49.20
C ARG A 365 18.13 -6.18 -50.07
N ASN A 366 16.96 -5.71 -49.67
CA ASN A 366 16.12 -4.81 -50.47
C ASN A 366 16.37 -3.31 -50.18
N GLY A 367 17.36 -2.97 -49.34
CA GLY A 367 17.68 -1.60 -48.96
C GLY A 367 18.41 -0.80 -50.07
N PRO A 368 18.23 0.54 -50.13
CA PRO A 368 18.78 1.38 -51.21
C PRO A 368 20.30 1.62 -51.17
N HIS A 369 21.02 1.05 -50.18
CA HIS A 369 22.45 1.26 -49.95
C HIS A 369 23.27 -0.04 -49.82
N SER A 370 22.75 -1.19 -50.26
CA SER A 370 23.55 -2.43 -50.29
C SER A 370 24.68 -2.28 -51.32
N PRO A 371 25.97 -2.25 -50.90
CA PRO A 371 27.07 -2.33 -51.85
C PRO A 371 26.95 -3.69 -52.50
N GLN A 372 26.80 -3.72 -53.82
CA GLN A 372 26.98 -4.93 -54.62
C GLN A 372 28.44 -5.37 -54.47
N SER A 373 28.77 -6.05 -53.37
CA SER A 373 29.96 -6.86 -53.30
C SER A 373 29.59 -8.22 -53.84
N ASP A 374 30.16 -8.57 -54.99
CA ASP A 374 30.06 -9.88 -55.66
C ASP A 374 30.58 -11.07 -54.82
N PHE A 375 30.80 -10.85 -53.52
CA PHE A 375 31.10 -11.86 -52.50
C PHE A 375 29.83 -12.34 -51.75
N ASP A 376 28.68 -11.67 -51.95
CA ASP A 376 27.42 -11.92 -51.24
C ASP A 376 26.40 -12.77 -52.06
N MET A 377 26.87 -13.50 -53.07
CA MET A 377 26.07 -14.48 -53.83
C MET A 377 25.66 -15.72 -52.99
N LEU A 378 26.13 -15.80 -51.74
CA LEU A 378 25.74 -16.76 -50.70
C LEU A 378 24.86 -16.12 -49.61
N GLY A 379 24.45 -14.86 -49.79
CA GLY A 379 23.81 -14.02 -48.79
C GLY A 379 22.49 -14.59 -48.30
N GLY A 380 22.44 -14.86 -46.99
CA GLY A 380 21.31 -15.26 -46.14
C GLY A 380 20.50 -16.49 -46.58
N VAL A 381 20.20 -17.39 -45.65
CA VAL A 381 19.21 -18.43 -45.92
C VAL A 381 17.85 -17.75 -46.04
N GLU A 382 17.05 -18.09 -47.06
CA GLU A 382 15.67 -17.61 -47.18
C GLU A 382 14.91 -17.92 -45.88
N ARG A 383 13.99 -17.07 -45.44
CA ARG A 383 13.28 -17.22 -44.15
C ARG A 383 14.17 -17.15 -42.90
N SER A 384 15.35 -16.53 -43.01
CA SER A 384 16.21 -16.26 -41.85
C SER A 384 16.08 -14.85 -41.27
N PHE A 385 16.42 -14.75 -39.99
CA PHE A 385 16.55 -13.51 -39.25
C PHE A 385 17.66 -13.64 -38.21
N ARG A 386 18.16 -12.51 -37.71
CA ARG A 386 19.29 -12.43 -36.78
C ARG A 386 18.92 -11.75 -35.50
N LEU A 387 19.39 -12.31 -34.40
CA LEU A 387 19.37 -11.69 -33.09
C LEU A 387 20.79 -11.18 -32.78
N LYS A 388 20.94 -9.86 -32.65
CA LYS A 388 22.24 -9.20 -32.43
C LYS A 388 22.46 -8.86 -30.96
N PHE A 389 23.69 -9.05 -30.51
CA PHE A 389 24.16 -8.76 -29.16
C PHE A 389 25.35 -7.78 -29.20
N PRO A 390 25.74 -7.18 -28.07
CA PRO A 390 26.93 -6.34 -28.01
C PRO A 390 28.20 -7.12 -28.41
N GLY A 391 29.16 -6.43 -29.00
CA GLY A 391 30.44 -7.05 -29.38
C GLY A 391 30.40 -7.85 -30.68
N ASP A 392 29.46 -7.54 -31.58
CA ASP A 392 29.28 -8.19 -32.89
C ASP A 392 28.94 -9.69 -32.79
N GLU A 393 28.43 -10.11 -31.63
CA GLU A 393 27.89 -11.45 -31.43
C GLU A 393 26.47 -11.53 -32.03
N GLU A 394 26.21 -12.52 -32.88
CA GLU A 394 24.89 -12.75 -33.46
C GLU A 394 24.47 -14.23 -33.41
N ILE A 395 23.16 -14.46 -33.40
CA ILE A 395 22.54 -15.78 -33.58
C ILE A 395 21.61 -15.68 -34.78
N VAL A 396 21.83 -16.55 -35.76
CA VAL A 396 20.99 -16.65 -36.96
C VAL A 396 19.94 -17.73 -36.72
N PHE A 397 18.70 -17.39 -37.01
CA PHE A 397 17.57 -18.32 -37.00
C PHE A 397 17.01 -18.49 -38.40
N PHE A 398 16.49 -19.68 -38.66
CA PHE A 398 15.78 -20.05 -39.88
C PHE A 398 14.44 -20.66 -39.49
N ALA A 399 13.36 -20.19 -40.13
CA ALA A 399 12.02 -20.74 -39.98
C ALA A 399 11.65 -21.62 -41.19
N ASP A 400 10.85 -22.66 -40.96
CA ASP A 400 10.45 -23.60 -42.01
C ASP A 400 9.46 -22.92 -43.01
N THR A 401 8.69 -21.93 -42.54
CA THR A 401 7.71 -21.17 -43.35
C THR A 401 7.80 -19.65 -43.12
N ASP A 402 7.34 -18.86 -44.10
CA ASP A 402 7.28 -17.39 -44.00
C ASP A 402 6.35 -16.92 -42.88
N ASP A 403 5.20 -17.59 -42.69
CA ASP A 403 4.26 -17.30 -41.60
C ASP A 403 4.87 -17.55 -40.21
N GLU A 404 5.71 -18.58 -40.07
CA GLU A 404 6.47 -18.79 -38.83
C GLU A 404 7.52 -17.71 -38.61
N LYS A 405 8.28 -17.35 -39.65
CA LYS A 405 9.25 -16.24 -39.57
C LYS A 405 8.55 -14.96 -39.09
N SER A 406 7.46 -14.57 -39.74
CA SER A 406 6.77 -13.32 -39.42
C SER A 406 6.26 -13.30 -37.98
N ARG A 407 5.68 -14.41 -37.48
CA ARG A 407 5.26 -14.51 -36.08
C ARG A 407 6.43 -14.43 -35.09
N TRP A 408 7.56 -15.08 -35.41
CA TRP A 408 8.77 -14.99 -34.58
C TRP A 408 9.32 -13.55 -34.53
N LEU A 409 9.40 -12.88 -35.69
CA LEU A 409 9.85 -11.49 -35.77
C LEU A 409 8.92 -10.55 -35.01
N GLU A 410 7.60 -10.70 -35.14
CA GLU A 410 6.62 -9.90 -34.40
C GLU A 410 6.84 -10.01 -32.88
N VAL A 411 6.90 -11.23 -32.36
CA VAL A 411 7.07 -11.49 -30.92
C VAL A 411 8.42 -10.97 -30.43
N LEU A 412 9.51 -11.29 -31.13
CA LEU A 412 10.85 -10.93 -30.67
C LEU A 412 11.06 -9.41 -30.75
N ARG A 413 10.58 -8.73 -31.80
CA ARG A 413 10.66 -7.26 -31.92
C ARG A 413 9.87 -6.55 -30.83
N ALA A 414 8.74 -7.10 -30.40
CA ALA A 414 7.98 -6.56 -29.28
C ALA A 414 8.68 -6.71 -27.91
N LEU A 415 9.62 -7.65 -27.78
CA LEU A 415 10.30 -7.96 -26.52
C LEU A 415 11.67 -7.28 -26.39
N VAL A 416 12.47 -7.27 -27.45
CA VAL A 416 13.82 -6.69 -27.41
C VAL A 416 13.72 -5.20 -27.05
N GLY A 417 14.45 -4.79 -26.01
CA GLY A 417 14.39 -3.43 -25.45
C GLY A 417 13.20 -3.15 -24.51
N HIS A 418 12.24 -4.06 -24.37
CA HIS A 418 11.01 -3.86 -23.60
C HIS A 418 10.80 -4.87 -22.46
N ILE A 419 11.87 -5.58 -22.05
CA ILE A 419 11.80 -6.58 -20.98
C ILE A 419 11.76 -5.89 -19.61
N PRO A 420 10.75 -6.16 -18.76
CA PRO A 420 10.66 -5.56 -17.44
C PRO A 420 11.79 -6.03 -16.52
N PRO A 421 12.15 -5.22 -15.49
CA PRO A 421 13.10 -5.60 -14.46
C PRO A 421 12.76 -6.92 -13.78
N HIS A 422 13.77 -7.66 -13.30
CA HIS A 422 13.58 -8.92 -12.57
C HIS A 422 14.08 -8.76 -11.13
N PRO A 423 13.33 -8.07 -10.23
CA PRO A 423 13.83 -7.81 -8.89
C PRO A 423 14.04 -9.08 -8.07
N LEU A 424 15.23 -9.26 -7.50
CA LEU A 424 15.61 -10.44 -6.70
C LEU A 424 14.67 -10.70 -5.52
N TRP A 425 14.25 -9.65 -4.81
CA TRP A 425 13.33 -9.79 -3.68
C TRP A 425 12.00 -10.43 -4.08
N ALA A 426 11.50 -10.14 -5.28
CA ALA A 426 10.24 -10.67 -5.77
C ALA A 426 10.39 -12.13 -6.24
N GLU A 427 11.54 -12.49 -6.84
CA GLU A 427 11.87 -13.88 -7.17
C GLU A 427 11.92 -14.76 -5.91
N LEU A 428 12.51 -14.24 -4.82
CA LEU A 428 12.54 -14.92 -3.52
C LEU A 428 11.14 -15.14 -2.94
N LEU A 429 10.26 -14.14 -3.03
CA LEU A 429 8.85 -14.30 -2.61
C LEU A 429 8.12 -15.36 -3.43
N TRP A 430 8.31 -15.36 -4.74
CA TRP A 430 7.68 -16.33 -5.63
C TRP A 430 8.12 -17.76 -5.30
N GLN A 431 9.42 -18.00 -5.08
CA GLN A 431 9.94 -19.31 -4.64
C GLN A 431 9.36 -19.72 -3.29
N ARG A 432 9.30 -18.80 -2.33
CA ARG A 432 8.70 -19.06 -1.02
C ARG A 432 7.23 -19.48 -1.16
N GLN A 433 6.44 -18.80 -1.99
CA GLN A 433 5.05 -19.15 -2.26
C GLN A 433 4.93 -20.53 -2.91
N GLU A 434 5.82 -20.85 -3.86
CA GLU A 434 5.86 -22.15 -4.51
C GLU A 434 6.20 -23.28 -3.53
N GLU A 435 7.20 -23.07 -2.66
CA GLU A 435 7.58 -24.00 -1.59
C GLU A 435 6.43 -24.20 -0.59
N LEU A 436 5.75 -23.13 -0.17
CA LEU A 436 4.57 -23.22 0.70
C LEU A 436 3.42 -23.99 0.04
N SER A 437 3.16 -23.73 -1.25
CA SER A 437 2.11 -24.41 -2.01
C SER A 437 2.42 -25.90 -2.19
N LYS A 438 3.68 -26.25 -2.49
CA LYS A 438 4.15 -27.64 -2.56
C LYS A 438 4.00 -28.35 -1.22
N ASN A 439 4.37 -27.69 -0.12
CA ASN A 439 4.25 -28.24 1.23
C ASN A 439 2.79 -28.44 1.65
N MET A 440 1.88 -27.55 1.24
CA MET A 440 0.44 -27.72 1.46
C MET A 440 -0.10 -28.91 0.67
N ASN A 441 0.26 -29.04 -0.61
CA ASN A 441 -0.17 -30.16 -1.45
C ASN A 441 0.42 -31.51 -1.00
N ALA A 442 1.59 -31.52 -0.37
CA ALA A 442 2.19 -32.74 0.19
C ALA A 442 1.56 -33.17 1.53
N ARG A 443 0.81 -32.28 2.19
CA ARG A 443 0.12 -32.54 3.47
C ARG A 443 -1.38 -32.82 3.30
N ALA A 444 -1.95 -32.45 2.15
CA ALA A 444 -3.29 -32.83 1.73
C ALA A 444 -3.25 -34.24 1.11
#